data_AF-A0AA45Z1U2-F1
#
_entry.id   AF-A0AA45Z1U2-F1
#
_cell.length_a   1.000
_cell.length_b   1.000
_cell.length_c   1.000
_cell.angle_alpha   90.00
_cell.angle_beta   90.00
_cell.angle_gamma   90.00
#
_symmetry.space_group_name_H-M   'P 1'
#
loop_
_entity.id
_entity.type
_entity.pdbx_description
1 polymer ?
#
loop_
_entity_poly.entity_id
_entity_poly.type
_entity_poly.pdbx_seq_one_letter_code
_entity_poly.pdbx_strand_id
1 'polypeptide(L)'
;GLRGALAGAVGGLIPGVGGRIASSVLRGDGADDDASLDALADMADARQVPPAVALPLGAGLAARVVARQAVPMSTTLGGAAQGVLRARTRGVEQLLMRLAQQVPGTSGRRLRLMRLIARLAAGNLRLRGTGGAITALPRVVQGAGRRVITRAIQVPAMGVVPARLAARRVHARRHVLRHIPVSAVSAASVRRA
;
A
#
# COMPACT_ATOMS: atom_id res chain seq x y z
N GLY A 1 -3.29 17.06 15.27
CA GLY A 1 -1.99 16.42 14.95
C GLY A 1 -1.87 16.19 13.45
N LEU A 2 -0.68 16.26 12.87
CA LEU A 2 -0.37 16.24 11.42
C LEU A 2 -1.18 15.27 10.53
N ARG A 3 -1.73 14.17 11.07
CA ARG A 3 -2.70 13.28 10.40
C ARG A 3 -4.06 13.93 10.08
N GLY A 4 -4.56 14.80 10.94
CA GLY A 4 -5.78 15.59 10.69
C GLY A 4 -5.52 16.74 9.69
N ALA A 5 -4.32 17.32 9.71
CA ALA A 5 -3.91 18.33 8.74
C ALA A 5 -3.68 17.74 7.33
N LEU A 6 -3.12 16.53 7.22
CA LEU A 6 -3.01 15.79 5.97
C LEU A 6 -4.36 15.24 5.48
N ALA A 7 -5.25 14.80 6.37
CA ALA A 7 -6.62 14.43 5.99
C ALA A 7 -7.42 15.64 5.48
N GLY A 8 -7.23 16.82 6.07
CA GLY A 8 -7.80 18.08 5.61
C GLY A 8 -7.17 18.59 4.31
N ALA A 9 -5.85 18.49 4.15
CA ALA A 9 -5.15 18.92 2.94
C ALA A 9 -5.39 17.98 1.74
N VAL A 10 -5.44 16.65 1.95
CA VAL A 10 -5.77 15.68 0.89
C VAL A 10 -7.27 15.68 0.59
N GLY A 11 -8.12 15.99 1.57
CA GLY A 11 -9.55 16.24 1.36
C GLY A 11 -9.84 17.54 0.60
N GLY A 12 -8.98 18.56 0.74
CA GLY A 12 -9.12 19.86 0.08
C GLY A 12 -8.47 19.97 -1.31
N LEU A 13 -7.40 19.19 -1.61
CA LEU A 13 -6.66 19.31 -2.88
C LEU A 13 -7.20 18.46 -4.04
N ILE A 14 -8.19 17.59 -3.81
CA ILE A 14 -8.79 16.76 -4.86
C ILE A 14 -10.32 16.78 -4.73
N PRO A 15 -11.03 17.66 -5.46
CA PRO A 15 -12.47 17.59 -5.56
C PRO A 15 -12.87 16.26 -6.21
N GLY A 16 -13.56 15.41 -5.44
CA GLY A 16 -14.08 14.13 -5.90
C GLY A 16 -13.15 12.92 -5.69
N VAL A 17 -13.75 11.79 -5.26
CA VAL A 17 -13.22 10.41 -5.11
C VAL A 17 -11.93 10.23 -4.29
N GLY A 18 -10.91 11.08 -4.41
CA GLY A 18 -9.66 11.07 -3.65
C GLY A 18 -9.86 11.15 -2.14
N GLY A 19 -10.84 11.93 -1.68
CA GLY A 19 -11.23 11.98 -0.26
C GLY A 19 -11.85 10.68 0.26
N ARG A 20 -12.55 9.90 -0.58
CA ARG A 20 -13.17 8.61 -0.17
C ARG A 20 -12.15 7.46 -0.17
N ILE A 21 -11.22 7.46 -1.12
CA ILE A 21 -10.08 6.53 -1.11
C ILE A 21 -9.20 6.85 0.10
N ALA A 22 -8.87 8.12 0.36
CA ALA A 22 -8.17 8.51 1.57
C ALA A 22 -8.93 8.09 2.84
N SER A 23 -10.26 8.27 2.92
CA SER A 23 -11.06 7.90 4.10
C SER A 23 -11.15 6.38 4.32
N SER A 24 -11.25 5.56 3.26
CA SER A 24 -11.26 4.08 3.36
C SER A 24 -9.86 3.51 3.62
N VAL A 25 -8.84 4.06 2.95
CA VAL A 25 -7.42 3.82 3.22
C VAL A 25 -7.07 4.21 4.65
N LEU A 26 -7.69 5.23 5.24
CA LEU A 26 -7.44 5.63 6.63
C LEU A 26 -8.28 4.84 7.66
N ARG A 27 -9.48 4.37 7.30
CA ARG A 27 -10.34 3.57 8.20
C ARG A 27 -9.89 2.12 8.37
N GLY A 28 -9.15 1.56 7.40
CA GLY A 28 -8.61 0.22 7.55
C GLY A 28 -9.68 -0.88 7.50
N ASP A 29 -10.82 -0.64 6.86
CA ASP A 29 -12.00 -1.51 6.73
C ASP A 29 -11.77 -2.82 5.93
N GLY A 30 -10.53 -3.31 5.86
CA GLY A 30 -10.23 -4.63 5.29
C GLY A 30 -10.24 -4.71 3.76
N ALA A 31 -10.44 -3.59 3.05
CA ALA A 31 -10.19 -3.54 1.61
C ALA A 31 -8.74 -3.98 1.32
N ASP A 32 -8.57 -4.79 0.27
CA ASP A 32 -7.27 -5.34 -0.13
C ASP A 32 -6.25 -4.20 -0.34
N ASP A 33 -5.38 -4.00 0.65
CA ASP A 33 -4.36 -2.94 0.66
C ASP A 33 -3.42 -3.09 -0.54
N ASP A 34 -3.22 -4.32 -1.03
CA ASP A 34 -2.42 -4.60 -2.20
C ASP A 34 -3.12 -4.14 -3.49
N ALA A 35 -4.43 -4.39 -3.63
CA ALA A 35 -5.24 -3.85 -4.72
C ALA A 35 -5.32 -2.32 -4.68
N SER A 36 -5.41 -1.75 -3.48
CA SER A 36 -5.42 -0.29 -3.25
C SER A 36 -4.10 0.35 -3.69
N LEU A 37 -2.97 -0.32 -3.41
CA LEU A 37 -1.65 0.15 -3.81
C LEU A 37 -1.43 0.07 -5.34
N ASP A 38 -1.98 -0.95 -6.00
CA ASP A 38 -1.98 -1.04 -7.47
C ASP A 38 -2.85 0.04 -8.13
N ALA A 39 -4.04 0.29 -7.57
CA ALA A 39 -4.91 1.36 -8.02
C ALA A 39 -4.24 2.74 -7.85
N LEU A 40 -3.56 2.97 -6.72
CA LEU A 40 -2.80 4.19 -6.48
C LEU A 40 -1.65 4.36 -7.49
N ALA A 41 -0.95 3.26 -7.84
CA ALA A 41 0.09 3.29 -8.85
C ALA A 41 -0.46 3.68 -10.24
N ASP A 42 -1.59 3.13 -10.64
CA ASP A 42 -2.24 3.47 -11.91
C ASP A 42 -2.74 4.92 -11.91
N MET A 43 -3.28 5.43 -10.78
CA MET A 43 -3.68 6.84 -10.65
C MET A 43 -2.47 7.79 -10.71
N ALA A 44 -1.34 7.39 -10.16
CA ALA A 44 -0.10 8.17 -10.20
C ALA A 44 0.48 8.24 -11.63
N ASP A 45 0.51 7.12 -12.36
CA ASP A 45 0.95 7.10 -13.77
C ASP A 45 -0.04 7.82 -14.71
N ALA A 46 -1.33 7.79 -14.38
CA ALA A 46 -2.36 8.57 -15.08
C ALA A 46 -2.36 10.07 -14.70
N ARG A 47 -1.39 10.52 -13.90
CA ARG A 47 -1.22 11.91 -13.41
C ARG A 47 -2.44 12.45 -12.65
N GLN A 48 -3.26 11.58 -12.06
CA GLN A 48 -4.42 11.98 -11.26
C GLN A 48 -4.06 12.26 -9.81
N VAL A 49 -2.94 11.72 -9.31
CA VAL A 49 -2.44 11.95 -7.96
C VAL A 49 -0.98 12.38 -8.05
N PRO A 50 -0.60 13.50 -7.41
CA PRO A 50 0.77 13.97 -7.43
C PRO A 50 1.71 13.02 -6.67
N PRO A 51 2.98 12.86 -7.10
CA PRO A 51 3.95 11.96 -6.45
C PRO A 51 4.14 12.24 -4.95
N ALA A 52 4.10 13.52 -4.56
CA ALA A 52 4.24 13.96 -3.17
C ALA A 52 3.16 13.38 -2.23
N VAL A 53 1.99 13.05 -2.77
CA VAL A 53 0.88 12.42 -2.04
C VAL A 53 0.87 10.92 -2.25
N ALA A 54 1.09 10.46 -3.48
CA ALA A 54 1.01 9.04 -3.83
C ALA A 54 2.09 8.20 -3.14
N LEU A 55 3.33 8.67 -3.07
CA LEU A 55 4.45 7.89 -2.52
C LEU A 55 4.31 7.65 -1.01
N PRO A 56 4.05 8.67 -0.16
CA PRO A 56 3.85 8.43 1.27
C PRO A 56 2.63 7.54 1.55
N LEU A 57 1.51 7.75 0.85
CA LEU A 57 0.32 6.90 1.00
C LEU A 57 0.61 5.45 0.61
N GLY A 58 1.35 5.24 -0.48
CA GLY A 58 1.78 3.91 -0.92
C GLY A 58 2.70 3.24 0.09
N ALA A 59 3.65 3.96 0.67
CA ALA A 59 4.53 3.40 1.71
C ALA A 59 3.73 2.95 2.94
N GLY A 60 2.75 3.75 3.40
CA GLY A 60 1.88 3.39 4.51
C GLY A 60 0.96 2.19 4.21
N LEU A 61 0.44 2.09 2.98
CA LEU A 61 -0.33 0.93 2.50
C LEU A 61 0.54 -0.34 2.45
N ALA A 62 1.72 -0.27 1.84
CA ALA A 62 2.67 -1.38 1.76
C ALA A 62 3.12 -1.84 3.17
N ALA A 63 3.40 -0.92 4.07
CA ALA A 63 3.75 -1.24 5.46
C ALA A 63 2.60 -1.98 6.18
N ARG A 64 1.33 -1.62 5.90
CA ARG A 64 0.18 -2.32 6.45
C ARG A 64 -0.03 -3.71 5.86
N VAL A 65 0.20 -3.90 4.56
CA VAL A 65 0.22 -5.24 3.93
C VAL A 65 1.19 -6.16 4.70
N VAL A 66 2.41 -5.67 4.95
CA VAL A 66 3.43 -6.43 5.68
C VAL A 66 3.02 -6.67 7.15
N ALA A 67 2.53 -5.64 7.84
CA ALA A 67 2.17 -5.72 9.25
C ALA A 67 0.97 -6.66 9.50
N ARG A 68 -0.07 -6.57 8.67
CA ARG A 68 -1.24 -7.48 8.70
C ARG A 68 -0.83 -8.92 8.46
N GLN A 69 0.23 -9.13 7.68
CA GLN A 69 0.72 -10.46 7.43
C GLN A 69 1.58 -11.02 8.54
N ALA A 70 2.38 -10.18 9.19
CA ALA A 70 3.14 -10.55 10.38
C ALA A 70 2.20 -10.84 11.57
N VAL A 71 1.12 -10.08 11.69
CA VAL A 71 0.13 -10.22 12.76
C VAL A 71 -1.27 -10.10 12.15
N PRO A 72 -1.98 -11.23 11.97
CA PRO A 72 -3.39 -11.21 11.56
C PRO A 72 -4.24 -10.38 12.53
N MET A 73 -5.25 -9.70 12.03
CA MET A 73 -6.11 -8.81 12.84
C MET A 73 -6.89 -9.54 13.94
N SER A 74 -7.10 -10.85 13.80
CA SER A 74 -7.68 -11.72 14.83
C SER A 74 -6.73 -12.05 15.98
N THR A 75 -5.45 -11.69 15.87
CA THR A 75 -4.45 -11.98 16.90
C THR A 75 -4.56 -10.97 18.03
N THR A 76 -4.86 -11.44 19.24
CA THR A 76 -4.82 -10.63 20.45
C THR A 76 -3.36 -10.34 20.82
N LEU A 77 -2.96 -9.06 20.74
CA LEU A 77 -1.65 -8.60 21.21
C LEU A 77 -1.81 -7.82 22.51
N GLY A 78 -0.92 -8.05 23.47
CA GLY A 78 -0.77 -7.15 24.62
C GLY A 78 -0.28 -5.76 24.21
N GLY A 79 -0.53 -4.74 25.07
CA GLY A 79 -0.22 -3.34 24.76
C GLY A 79 1.23 -3.07 24.37
N ALA A 80 2.19 -3.75 25.03
CA ALA A 80 3.62 -3.65 24.70
C ALA A 80 3.93 -4.18 23.29
N ALA A 81 3.41 -5.37 22.95
CA ALA A 81 3.60 -5.96 21.61
C ALA A 81 2.93 -5.11 20.51
N GLN A 82 1.77 -4.51 20.81
CA GLN A 82 1.10 -3.59 19.89
C GLN A 82 1.91 -2.30 19.69
N GLY A 83 2.52 -1.76 20.75
CA GLY A 83 3.44 -0.62 20.68
C GLY A 83 4.65 -0.91 19.80
N VAL A 84 5.29 -2.07 20.01
CA VAL A 84 6.42 -2.53 19.19
C VAL A 84 6.01 -2.68 17.73
N LEU A 85 4.89 -3.36 17.45
CA LEU A 85 4.39 -3.52 16.08
C LEU A 85 4.19 -2.15 15.40
N ARG A 86 3.54 -1.19 16.08
CA ARG A 86 3.33 0.17 15.54
C ARG A 86 4.65 0.87 15.23
N ALA A 87 5.63 0.80 16.13
CA ALA A 87 6.95 1.40 15.92
C ALA A 87 7.68 0.76 14.73
N ARG A 88 7.65 -0.58 14.63
CA ARG A 88 8.26 -1.33 13.52
C ARG A 88 7.60 -1.03 12.17
N THR A 89 6.27 -0.94 12.14
CA THR A 89 5.52 -0.57 10.93
C THR A 89 5.88 0.84 10.44
N ARG A 90 6.03 1.82 11.35
CA ARG A 90 6.53 3.16 10.97
C ARG A 90 7.96 3.11 10.41
N GLY A 91 8.83 2.30 11.01
CA GLY A 91 10.18 2.08 10.49
C GLY A 91 10.18 1.49 9.08
N VAL A 92 9.26 0.57 8.79
CA VAL A 92 9.07 0.00 7.44
C VAL A 92 8.57 1.03 6.45
N GLU A 93 7.60 1.85 6.81
CA GLU A 93 7.12 2.95 5.95
C GLU A 93 8.28 3.86 5.52
N GLN A 94 9.11 4.30 6.48
CA GLN A 94 10.28 5.12 6.21
C GLN A 94 11.34 4.41 5.36
N LEU A 95 11.53 3.10 5.57
CA LEU A 95 12.45 2.29 4.78
C LEU A 95 11.96 2.18 3.33
N LEU A 96 10.68 1.86 3.12
CA LEU A 96 10.08 1.75 1.79
C LEU A 96 10.16 3.08 1.03
N MET A 97 9.93 4.21 1.70
CA MET A 97 10.13 5.54 1.11
C MET A 97 11.56 5.76 0.64
N ARG A 98 12.55 5.45 1.49
CA ARG A 98 13.98 5.54 1.12
C ARG A 98 14.33 4.65 -0.06
N LEU A 99 13.87 3.40 -0.05
CA LEU A 99 14.09 2.44 -1.13
C LEU A 99 13.46 2.91 -2.46
N ALA A 100 12.27 3.48 -2.42
CA ALA A 100 11.60 4.00 -3.62
C ALA A 100 12.30 5.23 -4.22
N GLN A 101 12.95 6.06 -3.39
CA GLN A 101 13.73 7.20 -3.88
C GLN A 101 14.97 6.76 -4.67
N GLN A 102 15.54 5.59 -4.35
CA GLN A 102 16.69 5.02 -5.07
C GLN A 102 16.34 4.55 -6.49
N VAL A 103 15.05 4.32 -6.77
CA VAL A 103 14.62 3.83 -8.08
C VAL A 103 14.29 5.00 -9.00
N PRO A 104 14.92 5.10 -10.19
CA PRO A 104 14.56 6.11 -11.19
C PRO A 104 13.22 5.79 -11.87
N GLY A 105 12.55 6.82 -12.38
CA GLY A 105 11.32 6.69 -13.17
C GLY A 105 10.06 7.18 -12.46
N THR A 106 8.90 6.71 -12.93
CA THR A 106 7.60 7.25 -12.51
C THR A 106 7.23 6.86 -11.08
N SER A 107 6.36 7.67 -10.46
CA SER A 107 5.75 7.36 -9.17
C SER A 107 5.00 6.03 -9.18
N GLY A 108 4.28 5.70 -10.27
CA GLY A 108 3.62 4.40 -10.40
C GLY A 108 4.60 3.23 -10.44
N ARG A 109 5.76 3.36 -11.11
CA ARG A 109 6.82 2.35 -11.05
C ARG A 109 7.29 2.11 -9.62
N ARG A 110 7.62 3.20 -8.90
CA ARG A 110 8.07 3.16 -7.50
C ARG A 110 7.03 2.48 -6.60
N LEU A 111 5.75 2.80 -6.77
CA LEU A 111 4.65 2.18 -6.03
C LEU A 111 4.53 0.68 -6.33
N ARG A 112 4.61 0.26 -7.60
CA ARG A 112 4.59 -1.17 -7.95
C ARG A 112 5.80 -1.92 -7.40
N LEU A 113 6.96 -1.28 -7.30
CA LEU A 113 8.12 -1.90 -6.63
C LEU A 113 7.90 -2.01 -5.12
N MET A 114 7.35 -0.98 -4.45
CA MET A 114 6.94 -1.10 -3.04
C MET A 114 5.95 -2.26 -2.85
N ARG A 115 5.00 -2.43 -3.78
CA ARG A 115 4.06 -3.57 -3.80
C ARG A 115 4.79 -4.91 -3.82
N LEU A 116 5.75 -5.06 -4.75
CA LEU A 116 6.53 -6.29 -4.88
C LEU A 116 7.36 -6.58 -3.63
N ILE A 117 7.97 -5.55 -3.04
CA ILE A 117 8.69 -5.67 -1.76
C ILE A 117 7.74 -6.14 -0.65
N ALA A 118 6.58 -5.49 -0.54
CA ALA A 118 5.58 -5.83 0.47
C ALA A 118 5.07 -7.26 0.31
N ARG A 119 4.73 -7.69 -0.91
CA ARG A 119 4.29 -9.07 -1.21
C ARG A 119 5.35 -10.11 -0.87
N LEU A 120 6.60 -9.86 -1.26
CA LEU A 120 7.71 -10.76 -0.98
C LEU A 120 8.01 -10.85 0.52
N ALA A 121 8.01 -9.71 1.22
CA ALA A 121 8.20 -9.65 2.66
C ALA A 121 7.05 -10.34 3.40
N ALA A 122 5.81 -10.07 3.01
CA ALA A 122 4.61 -10.69 3.55
C ALA A 122 4.64 -12.21 3.39
N GLY A 123 5.04 -12.72 2.22
CA GLY A 123 5.23 -14.16 1.98
C GLY A 123 6.27 -14.78 2.94
N ASN A 124 7.40 -14.11 3.15
CA ASN A 124 8.45 -14.58 4.06
C ASN A 124 8.06 -14.49 5.55
N LEU A 125 7.15 -13.57 5.90
CA LEU A 125 6.64 -13.41 7.26
C LEU A 125 5.53 -14.43 7.59
N ARG A 126 4.74 -14.86 6.59
CA ARG A 126 3.73 -15.94 6.73
C ARG A 126 4.31 -17.23 7.29
N LEU A 127 5.57 -17.51 6.95
CA LEU A 127 6.26 -18.74 7.38
C LEU A 127 6.73 -18.69 8.84
N ARG A 128 6.41 -17.62 9.58
CA ARG A 128 6.87 -17.38 10.96
C ARG A 128 5.68 -17.25 11.90
N GLY A 129 5.83 -17.69 13.14
CA GLY A 129 4.88 -17.35 14.22
C GLY A 129 4.87 -15.84 14.50
N THR A 130 3.76 -15.32 15.05
CA THR A 130 3.49 -13.87 15.23
C THR A 130 4.61 -13.14 15.98
N GLY A 131 5.11 -13.70 17.09
CA GLY A 131 6.24 -13.12 17.84
C GLY A 131 7.55 -13.07 17.03
N GLY A 132 7.85 -14.13 16.27
CA GLY A 132 9.00 -14.19 15.36
C GLY A 132 8.84 -13.30 14.13
N ALA A 133 7.61 -13.05 13.69
CA ALA A 133 7.30 -12.16 12.57
C ALA A 133 7.50 -10.69 12.97
N ILE A 134 7.02 -10.26 14.15
CA ILE A 134 7.19 -8.88 14.65
C ILE A 134 8.67 -8.52 14.77
N THR A 135 9.48 -9.40 15.34
CA THR A 135 10.92 -9.18 15.53
C THR A 135 11.69 -9.17 14.21
N ALA A 136 11.35 -10.07 13.29
CA ALA A 136 12.00 -10.18 11.99
C ALA A 136 11.55 -9.12 10.97
N LEU A 137 10.44 -8.42 11.23
CA LEU A 137 9.77 -7.53 10.28
C LEU A 137 10.72 -6.56 9.55
N PRO A 138 11.60 -5.78 10.23
CA PRO A 138 12.49 -4.85 9.52
C PRO A 138 13.51 -5.56 8.64
N ARG A 139 14.10 -6.67 9.13
CA ARG A 139 15.14 -7.43 8.41
C ARG A 139 14.55 -8.12 7.17
N VAL A 140 13.35 -8.67 7.28
CA VAL A 140 12.67 -9.32 6.15
C VAL A 140 12.31 -8.31 5.07
N VAL A 141 11.81 -7.13 5.44
CA VAL A 141 11.50 -6.06 4.49
C VAL A 141 12.77 -5.54 3.82
N GLN A 142 13.86 -5.34 4.58
CA GLN A 142 15.13 -4.90 4.02
C GLN A 142 15.71 -5.92 3.03
N GLY A 143 15.67 -7.22 3.37
CA GLY A 143 16.11 -8.30 2.48
C GLY A 143 15.27 -8.39 1.21
N ALA A 144 13.94 -8.29 1.32
CA ALA A 144 13.04 -8.23 0.18
C ALA A 144 13.29 -6.99 -0.68
N GLY A 145 13.50 -5.83 -0.05
CA GLY A 145 13.85 -4.56 -0.68
C GLY A 145 15.10 -4.67 -1.55
N ARG A 146 16.19 -5.20 -0.97
CA ARG A 146 17.44 -5.42 -1.70
C ARG A 146 17.25 -6.31 -2.92
N ARG A 147 16.56 -7.45 -2.77
CA ARG A 147 16.29 -8.38 -3.88
C ARG A 147 15.49 -7.73 -5.01
N VAL A 148 14.41 -7.02 -4.66
CA VAL A 148 13.54 -6.37 -5.65
C VAL A 148 14.28 -5.24 -6.37
N ILE A 149 15.04 -4.41 -5.65
CA ILE A 149 15.80 -3.31 -6.26
C ILE A 149 16.90 -3.85 -7.17
N THR A 150 17.69 -4.82 -6.70
CA THR A 150 18.72 -5.46 -7.55
C THR A 150 18.09 -6.02 -8.83
N ARG A 151 16.93 -6.68 -8.73
CA ARG A 151 16.23 -7.19 -9.90
C ARG A 151 15.65 -6.09 -10.79
N ALA A 152 15.18 -4.98 -10.21
CA ALA A 152 14.67 -3.82 -10.95
C ALA A 152 15.78 -3.04 -11.69
N ILE A 153 17.03 -3.11 -11.19
CA ILE A 153 18.22 -2.62 -11.88
C ILE A 153 18.54 -3.52 -13.07
N GLN A 154 18.53 -4.84 -12.87
CA GLN A 154 18.78 -5.82 -13.94
C GLN A 154 17.68 -5.84 -15.01
N VAL A 155 16.43 -5.51 -14.64
CA VAL A 155 15.27 -5.51 -15.53
C VAL A 155 14.59 -4.14 -15.46
N PRO A 156 15.01 -3.15 -16.28
CA PRO A 156 14.50 -1.78 -16.22
C PRO A 156 12.98 -1.66 -16.47
N ALA A 157 12.40 -2.59 -17.24
CA ALA A 157 10.96 -2.64 -17.50
C ALA A 157 10.14 -3.09 -16.27
N MET A 158 10.77 -3.59 -15.21
CA MET A 158 10.09 -4.07 -14.02
C MET A 158 9.28 -2.94 -13.34
N GLY A 159 7.99 -3.19 -13.13
CA GLY A 159 7.05 -2.26 -12.51
C GLY A 159 6.62 -1.10 -13.41
N VAL A 160 7.11 -1.03 -14.65
CA VAL A 160 6.73 0.01 -15.61
C VAL A 160 5.41 -0.36 -16.27
N VAL A 161 4.47 0.58 -16.28
CA VAL A 161 3.21 0.46 -17.01
C VAL A 161 3.05 1.70 -17.88
N PRO A 162 2.70 1.56 -19.18
CA PRO A 162 2.45 2.70 -20.04
C PRO A 162 1.32 3.59 -19.49
N ALA A 163 1.50 4.91 -19.50
CA ALA A 163 0.51 5.85 -18.96
C ALA A 163 -0.88 5.70 -19.60
N ARG A 164 -0.94 5.36 -20.91
CA ARG A 164 -2.19 5.07 -21.62
C ARG A 164 -2.92 3.86 -21.03
N LEU A 165 -2.20 2.80 -20.69
CA LEU A 165 -2.78 1.61 -20.08
C LEU A 165 -3.24 1.91 -18.64
N ALA A 166 -2.43 2.64 -17.87
CA ALA A 166 -2.80 3.08 -16.53
C ALA A 166 -4.09 3.92 -16.54
N ALA A 167 -4.20 4.89 -17.47
CA ALA A 167 -5.41 5.69 -17.65
C ALA A 167 -6.64 4.84 -18.01
N ARG A 168 -6.49 3.87 -18.92
CA ARG A 168 -7.58 2.92 -19.26
C ARG A 168 -8.03 2.10 -18.05
N ARG A 169 -7.09 1.56 -17.26
CA ARG A 169 -7.39 0.82 -16.03
C ARG A 169 -8.12 1.68 -15.01
N VAL A 170 -7.70 2.93 -14.83
CA VAL A 170 -8.40 3.85 -13.94
C VAL A 170 -9.80 4.16 -14.43
N HIS A 171 -9.98 4.40 -15.74
CA HIS A 171 -11.30 4.65 -16.32
C HIS A 171 -12.23 3.43 -16.14
N ALA A 172 -11.73 2.22 -16.42
CA ALA A 172 -12.47 0.98 -16.20
C ALA A 172 -12.87 0.80 -14.73
N ARG A 173 -11.95 1.01 -13.77
CA ARG A 173 -12.26 0.95 -12.33
C ARG A 173 -13.33 1.98 -11.93
N ARG A 174 -13.26 3.21 -12.47
CA ARG A 174 -14.28 4.24 -12.24
C ARG A 174 -15.63 3.83 -12.81
N HIS A 175 -15.65 3.22 -14.00
CA HIS A 175 -16.86 2.71 -14.62
C HIS A 175 -17.50 1.63 -13.74
N VAL A 176 -16.72 0.64 -13.30
CA VAL A 176 -17.19 -0.43 -12.40
C VAL A 176 -17.76 0.15 -11.10
N LEU A 177 -17.05 1.07 -10.44
CA LEU A 177 -17.51 1.69 -9.19
C LEU A 177 -18.77 2.55 -9.33
N ARG A 178 -19.07 3.06 -10.53
CA ARG A 178 -20.30 3.80 -10.81
C ARG A 178 -21.51 2.89 -11.03
N HIS A 179 -21.28 1.67 -11.52
CA HIS A 179 -22.35 0.75 -11.93
C HIS A 179 -22.58 -0.40 -10.95
N ILE A 180 -21.65 -0.65 -10.01
CA ILE A 180 -21.90 -1.58 -8.92
C ILE A 180 -22.45 -0.78 -7.73
N PRO A 181 -23.73 -0.95 -7.36
CA PRO A 181 -24.27 -0.32 -6.16
C PRO A 181 -23.49 -0.84 -4.95
N VAL A 182 -23.01 0.07 -4.11
CA VAL A 182 -22.19 -0.25 -2.91
C VAL A 182 -22.90 -1.26 -2.00
N SER A 183 -24.23 -1.24 -1.98
CA SER A 183 -25.06 -2.22 -1.28
C SER A 183 -24.84 -3.67 -1.73
N ALA A 184 -24.58 -3.91 -3.02
CA ALA A 184 -24.29 -5.24 -3.54
C ALA A 184 -22.89 -5.74 -3.14
N VAL A 185 -21.92 -4.84 -2.96
CA VAL A 185 -20.56 -5.19 -2.52
C VAL A 185 -20.54 -5.50 -1.02
N SER A 186 -21.21 -4.69 -0.20
CA SER A 186 -21.32 -4.94 1.24
C SER A 186 -22.03 -6.27 1.54
N ALA A 187 -23.08 -6.61 0.79
CA ALA A 187 -23.78 -7.89 0.91
C ALA A 187 -22.89 -9.10 0.53
N ALA A 188 -21.98 -8.94 -0.44
CA ALA A 188 -21.05 -9.99 -0.85
C ALA A 188 -19.88 -10.20 0.13
N SER A 189 -19.40 -9.12 0.79
CA SER A 189 -18.38 -9.23 1.84
C SER A 189 -18.93 -9.84 3.13
N VAL A 190 -20.19 -9.57 3.48
CA VAL A 190 -20.83 -10.16 4.67
C VAL A 190 -21.08 -11.66 4.48
N ARG A 191 -21.34 -12.12 3.25
CA ARG A 191 -21.61 -13.54 2.97
C ARG A 191 -20.35 -14.43 2.92
N ARG A 192 -19.15 -13.84 3.03
CA ARG A 192 -17.85 -14.53 3.00
C ARG A 192 -17.09 -14.45 4.34
N ALA A 193 -17.63 -13.76 5.33
CA ALA A 193 -17.15 -13.79 6.72
C ALA A 193 -17.92 -14.86 7.50
#